data_AF-A0A916GAY7-F1
#
_entry.id   AF-A0A916GAY7-F1
#
_cell.length_a   1.000
_cell.length_b   1.000
_cell.length_c   1.000
_cell.angle_alpha   90.00
_cell.angle_beta   90.00
_cell.angle_gamma   90.00
#
_symmetry.space_group_name_H-M   'P 1'
#
loop_
_entity.id
_entity.type
_entity.pdbx_description
1 polymer ?
#
loop_
_entity_poly.entity_id
_entity_poly.type
_entity_poly.pdbx_seq_one_letter_code
_entity_poly.pdbx_strand_id
1 'polypeptide(L)'
;MTPNDPLPPEGEAPASQPTPQPTPADLTIPEIVVNPVPRTGGGSGSVRAENVELFIAQDKAIDETRLRTLTDPFTRLPVDRPLASDFIRPDAPRNTAMLRQFVTPERLDALWKQVEELQKKVVKRVSADRGTTDAYHLDLLFASSLLLQSSANYEEVRQIVYRIEADLVREELITGYIKKYRPRLLLYSVICVLLSLLALSLDPFYRNLVPETLGILKMAWLPMMFGALGATFNGMMSLHEHTIVRRDFDPIHISWYLLNPFVGAVMGLIVFIFFVVTSTTFNPEIPNPERSAPMVIWLLGFAVGWQQNLVFRLLNRVLKTFVAEDEKNERVPASRISVPAPSGSDQPLTR
;
A
#
# COMPACT_ATOMS: atom_id res chain seq x y z
N MET A 1 -60.38 -38.64 -62.77
CA MET A 1 -59.62 -37.38 -62.86
C MET A 1 -59.20 -37.00 -61.46
N THR A 2 -57.96 -37.04 -61.02
CA THR A 2 -56.72 -37.68 -61.46
C THR A 2 -55.86 -37.71 -60.17
N PRO A 3 -55.12 -38.79 -59.88
CA PRO A 3 -54.23 -38.84 -58.72
C PRO A 3 -52.96 -38.04 -59.02
N ASN A 4 -52.51 -37.22 -58.07
CA ASN A 4 -51.22 -36.53 -58.19
C ASN A 4 -50.12 -37.39 -57.57
N ASP A 5 -49.15 -37.69 -58.42
CA ASP A 5 -47.93 -38.46 -58.18
C ASP A 5 -46.98 -37.79 -57.16
N PRO A 6 -46.12 -38.60 -56.51
CA PRO A 6 -45.09 -38.11 -55.59
C PRO A 6 -43.86 -37.54 -56.32
N LEU A 7 -43.26 -36.51 -55.73
CA LEU A 7 -42.03 -35.84 -56.18
C LEU A 7 -40.80 -36.77 -56.17
N PRO A 8 -39.83 -36.55 -57.08
CA PRO A 8 -38.59 -37.33 -57.18
C PRO A 8 -37.56 -36.97 -56.09
N PRO A 9 -36.58 -37.85 -55.83
CA PRO A 9 -35.56 -37.63 -54.80
C PRO A 9 -34.53 -36.58 -55.20
N GLU A 10 -34.13 -35.77 -54.22
CA GLU A 10 -33.03 -34.80 -54.32
C GLU A 10 -31.70 -35.52 -54.61
N GLY A 11 -31.00 -35.04 -55.64
CA GLY A 11 -29.70 -35.55 -56.05
C GLY A 11 -28.58 -35.13 -55.08
N GLU A 12 -27.70 -36.08 -54.78
CA GLU A 12 -26.42 -35.87 -54.09
C GLU A 12 -25.56 -34.83 -54.82
N ALA A 13 -25.19 -33.77 -54.09
CA ALA A 13 -24.16 -32.84 -54.52
C ALA A 13 -22.76 -33.46 -54.34
N PRO A 14 -21.83 -33.29 -55.29
CA PRO A 14 -20.50 -33.88 -55.22
C PRO A 14 -19.63 -33.22 -54.14
N ALA A 15 -18.95 -34.05 -53.36
CA ALA A 15 -18.01 -33.68 -52.32
C ALA A 15 -16.86 -32.80 -52.88
N SER A 16 -16.68 -31.62 -52.29
CA SER A 16 -15.56 -30.73 -52.59
C SER A 16 -14.27 -31.30 -51.98
N GLN A 17 -13.25 -31.49 -52.81
CA GLN A 17 -11.90 -31.87 -52.38
C GLN A 17 -11.22 -30.71 -51.63
N PRO A 18 -10.48 -30.97 -50.54
CA PRO A 18 -9.74 -29.95 -49.82
C PRO A 18 -8.50 -29.51 -50.60
N THR A 19 -8.35 -28.20 -50.77
CA THR A 19 -7.17 -27.55 -51.35
C THR A 19 -5.97 -27.70 -50.40
N PRO A 20 -4.76 -28.02 -50.91
CA PRO A 20 -3.57 -28.15 -50.07
C PRO A 20 -3.12 -26.80 -49.51
N GLN A 21 -2.86 -26.80 -48.20
CA GLN A 21 -2.36 -25.67 -47.43
C GLN A 21 -0.86 -25.43 -47.75
N PRO A 22 -0.43 -24.19 -48.04
CA PRO A 22 0.98 -23.89 -48.28
C PRO A 22 1.79 -23.90 -46.97
N THR A 23 2.94 -24.58 -47.04
CA THR A 23 3.97 -24.65 -45.99
C THR A 23 4.49 -23.24 -45.64
N PRO A 24 4.66 -22.87 -44.36
CA PRO A 24 5.20 -21.57 -43.99
C PRO A 24 6.68 -21.48 -44.34
N ALA A 25 7.04 -20.46 -45.11
CA ALA A 25 8.40 -20.10 -45.40
C ALA A 25 9.09 -19.48 -44.17
N ASP A 26 10.36 -19.82 -44.04
CA ASP A 26 11.34 -19.41 -43.03
C ASP A 26 11.41 -17.87 -42.90
N LEU A 27 11.01 -17.35 -41.75
CA LEU A 27 11.06 -15.92 -41.40
C LEU A 27 12.28 -15.68 -40.52
N THR A 28 13.39 -15.28 -41.13
CA THR A 28 14.59 -14.77 -40.45
C THR A 28 14.32 -13.36 -39.91
N ILE A 29 14.35 -13.22 -38.59
CA ILE A 29 14.27 -11.93 -37.89
C ILE A 29 15.67 -11.31 -37.83
N PRO A 30 15.89 -10.05 -38.25
CA PRO A 30 17.19 -9.40 -38.12
C PRO A 30 17.49 -9.02 -36.66
N GLU A 31 18.69 -9.39 -36.23
CA GLU A 31 19.28 -9.08 -34.93
C GLU A 31 19.56 -7.56 -34.81
N ILE A 32 18.84 -6.89 -33.91
CA ILE A 32 19.07 -5.48 -33.59
C ILE A 32 20.17 -5.40 -32.54
N VAL A 33 21.40 -5.13 -32.99
CA VAL A 33 22.55 -4.85 -32.13
C VAL A 33 22.45 -3.40 -31.63
N VAL A 34 22.07 -3.22 -30.36
CA VAL A 34 22.15 -1.92 -29.67
C VAL A 34 23.51 -1.81 -29.00
N ASN A 35 24.36 -0.93 -29.54
CA ASN A 35 25.63 -0.53 -28.93
C ASN A 35 25.40 0.69 -28.01
N PRO A 36 25.55 0.59 -26.68
CA PRO A 36 25.49 1.76 -25.81
C PRO A 36 26.83 2.51 -25.82
N VAL A 37 26.83 3.72 -26.39
CA VAL A 37 27.92 4.69 -26.22
C VAL A 37 27.74 5.43 -24.88
N PRO A 38 28.77 5.53 -24.01
CA PRO A 38 28.68 6.31 -22.80
C PRO A 38 28.79 7.81 -23.11
N ARG A 39 27.81 8.60 -22.66
CA ARG A 39 27.79 10.06 -22.85
C ARG A 39 28.38 10.75 -21.62
N THR A 40 29.61 11.23 -21.78
CA THR A 40 30.32 12.10 -20.84
C THR A 40 29.97 13.58 -21.08
N GLY A 41 29.80 14.34 -19.99
CA GLY A 41 29.67 15.81 -19.97
C GLY A 41 28.42 16.26 -19.20
N GLY A 42 28.46 17.00 -18.09
CA GLY A 42 29.46 17.98 -17.65
C GLY A 42 29.00 19.39 -18.02
N GLY A 43 28.28 20.07 -17.13
CA GLY A 43 27.75 21.42 -17.39
C GLY A 43 27.05 22.03 -16.17
N SER A 44 27.83 22.45 -15.18
CA SER A 44 27.39 23.26 -14.03
C SER A 44 27.26 24.73 -14.46
N GLY A 45 26.03 25.23 -14.56
CA GLY A 45 25.74 26.66 -14.72
C GLY A 45 25.30 27.25 -13.38
N SER A 46 26.17 28.00 -12.72
CA SER A 46 25.84 28.81 -11.54
C SER A 46 25.28 30.16 -12.02
N VAL A 47 24.00 30.42 -11.73
CA VAL A 47 23.43 31.78 -11.80
C VAL A 47 23.47 32.37 -10.40
N ARG A 48 24.24 33.43 -10.26
CA ARG A 48 24.44 34.21 -9.04
C ARG A 48 23.25 35.14 -8.83
N ALA A 49 22.44 34.87 -7.81
CA ALA A 49 21.54 35.84 -7.21
C ALA A 49 21.98 36.07 -5.75
N GLU A 50 22.31 37.31 -5.42
CA GLU A 50 22.77 37.72 -4.10
C GLU A 50 21.67 37.52 -3.04
N ASN A 51 22.07 36.87 -1.93
CA ASN A 51 21.48 36.96 -0.59
C ASN A 51 20.14 36.26 -0.33
N VAL A 52 20.06 34.94 -0.58
CA VAL A 52 19.36 33.99 0.30
C VAL A 52 20.12 32.65 0.24
N GLU A 53 20.96 32.34 1.23
CA GLU A 53 21.53 31.00 1.38
C GLU A 53 20.46 30.05 1.94
N LEU A 54 19.63 29.53 1.03
CA LEU A 54 18.81 28.37 1.32
C LEU A 54 19.73 27.14 1.23
N PHE A 55 20.16 26.62 2.39
CA PHE A 55 20.81 25.31 2.48
C PHE A 55 19.82 24.21 2.10
N ILE A 56 19.62 24.00 0.80
CA ILE A 56 19.08 22.75 0.27
C ILE A 56 20.23 21.75 0.32
N ALA A 57 20.22 20.88 1.31
CA ALA A 57 21.11 19.72 1.33
C ALA A 57 20.96 18.99 -0.02
N GLN A 58 22.04 18.94 -0.81
CA GLN A 58 22.15 18.06 -1.97
C GLN A 58 22.24 16.62 -1.45
N ASP A 59 21.10 16.06 -1.05
CA ASP A 59 20.99 14.65 -0.74
C ASP A 59 20.98 13.88 -2.07
N LYS A 60 22.16 13.43 -2.48
CA LYS A 60 22.36 12.45 -3.56
C LYS A 60 21.79 11.09 -3.13
N ALA A 61 20.47 10.98 -3.01
CA ALA A 61 19.78 9.71 -2.79
C ALA A 61 18.27 9.80 -3.10
N ILE A 62 17.82 10.76 -3.91
CA ILE A 62 16.47 10.65 -4.49
C ILE A 62 16.58 9.69 -5.67
N ASP A 63 16.53 8.41 -5.33
CA ASP A 63 16.38 7.30 -6.25
C ASP A 63 15.28 7.61 -7.28
N GLU A 64 15.67 7.81 -8.55
CA GLU A 64 14.72 8.09 -9.64
C GLU A 64 13.69 6.96 -9.78
N THR A 65 14.03 5.75 -9.31
CA THR A 65 13.09 4.62 -9.21
C THR A 65 11.97 4.90 -8.19
N ARG A 66 12.28 5.56 -7.05
CA ARG A 66 11.28 6.04 -6.09
C ARG A 66 10.44 7.20 -6.61
N LEU A 67 11.03 8.09 -7.41
CA LEU A 67 10.30 9.19 -8.05
C LEU A 67 9.39 8.69 -9.18
N ARG A 68 9.78 7.64 -9.92
CA ARG A 68 8.91 6.99 -10.92
C ARG A 68 7.78 6.18 -10.28
N THR A 69 7.99 5.60 -9.09
CA THR A 69 6.87 5.07 -8.28
C THR A 69 6.01 6.15 -7.62
N LEU A 70 6.42 7.43 -7.70
CA LEU A 70 5.62 8.57 -7.25
C LEU A 70 4.67 9.10 -8.35
N THR A 71 4.81 8.62 -9.60
CA THR A 71 4.18 9.28 -10.77
C THR A 71 2.75 8.85 -11.05
N ASP A 72 2.21 7.87 -10.34
CA ASP A 72 0.77 7.64 -10.37
C ASP A 72 0.28 7.07 -9.03
N PRO A 73 -0.37 7.89 -8.18
CA PRO A 73 -0.98 7.42 -6.93
C PRO A 73 -2.12 6.40 -7.17
N PHE A 74 -2.45 6.11 -8.43
CA PHE A 74 -3.42 5.12 -8.86
C PHE A 74 -2.81 3.93 -9.60
N THR A 75 -1.47 3.87 -9.75
CA THR A 75 -0.84 2.64 -10.22
C THR A 75 -1.03 1.63 -9.12
N ARG A 76 -1.95 0.69 -9.34
CA ARG A 76 -2.13 -0.49 -8.51
C ARG A 76 -0.73 -1.07 -8.36
N LEU A 77 -0.14 -1.02 -7.17
CA LEU A 77 0.89 -2.00 -6.85
C LEU A 77 0.12 -3.30 -6.93
N PRO A 78 0.33 -4.14 -7.98
CA PRO A 78 -0.26 -5.44 -7.92
C PRO A 78 0.31 -6.03 -6.64
N VAL A 79 -0.57 -6.36 -5.69
CA VAL A 79 -0.21 -7.38 -4.73
C VAL A 79 -0.16 -8.61 -5.64
N ASP A 80 0.98 -8.80 -6.31
CA ASP A 80 1.21 -9.89 -7.23
C ASP A 80 1.03 -11.13 -6.39
N ARG A 81 -0.18 -11.69 -6.48
CA ARG A 81 -0.49 -12.97 -5.90
C ARG A 81 0.54 -13.91 -6.52
N PRO A 82 1.46 -14.50 -5.74
CA PRO A 82 2.43 -15.42 -6.30
C PRO A 82 1.65 -16.58 -6.93
N LEU A 83 2.04 -16.95 -8.15
CA LEU A 83 1.37 -18.01 -8.90
C LEU A 83 1.59 -19.33 -8.18
N ALA A 84 0.60 -20.22 -8.26
CA ALA A 84 0.67 -21.56 -7.69
C ALA A 84 1.95 -22.30 -8.05
N SER A 85 2.40 -22.13 -9.30
CA SER A 85 3.63 -22.70 -9.84
C SER A 85 4.90 -22.30 -9.09
N ASP A 86 4.91 -21.15 -8.41
CA ASP A 86 6.13 -20.58 -7.84
C ASP A 86 6.52 -21.25 -6.51
N PHE A 87 5.55 -21.84 -5.80
CA PHE A 87 5.73 -22.41 -4.47
C PHE A 87 5.31 -23.88 -4.37
N ILE A 88 4.49 -24.39 -5.30
CA ILE A 88 4.09 -25.80 -5.32
C ILE A 88 5.13 -26.60 -6.10
N ARG A 89 5.76 -27.55 -5.42
CA ARG A 89 6.75 -28.46 -6.00
C ARG A 89 6.13 -29.86 -6.17
N PRO A 90 5.69 -30.23 -7.38
CA PRO A 90 5.06 -31.53 -7.61
C PRO A 90 6.00 -32.74 -7.39
N ASP A 91 7.32 -32.52 -7.41
CA ASP A 91 8.32 -33.59 -7.40
C ASP A 91 8.78 -34.02 -5.99
N ALA A 92 8.10 -33.59 -4.92
CA ALA A 92 8.44 -34.06 -3.58
C ALA A 92 8.22 -35.59 -3.46
N PRO A 93 9.14 -36.35 -2.84
CA PRO A 93 9.00 -37.79 -2.69
C PRO A 93 7.78 -38.11 -1.81
N ARG A 94 6.86 -38.91 -2.34
CA ARG A 94 5.58 -39.23 -1.68
C ARG A 94 5.43 -40.70 -1.35
N ASN A 95 4.76 -40.96 -0.24
CA ASN A 95 4.38 -42.31 0.17
C ASN A 95 3.21 -42.80 -0.69
N THR A 96 3.52 -43.60 -1.72
CA THR A 96 2.56 -44.16 -2.67
C THR A 96 1.51 -45.07 -2.03
N ALA A 97 1.82 -45.70 -0.89
CA ALA A 97 0.86 -46.53 -0.16
C ALA A 97 -0.26 -45.70 0.47
N MET A 98 0.07 -44.56 1.08
CA MET A 98 -0.93 -43.64 1.63
C MET A 98 -1.76 -43.00 0.52
N LEU A 99 -1.14 -42.61 -0.59
CA LEU A 99 -1.85 -42.01 -1.72
C LEU A 99 -2.95 -42.95 -2.26
N ARG A 100 -2.66 -44.24 -2.44
CA ARG A 100 -3.66 -45.23 -2.90
C ARG A 100 -4.83 -45.40 -1.92
N GLN A 101 -4.60 -45.18 -0.62
CA GLN A 101 -5.64 -45.30 0.39
C GLN A 101 -6.54 -44.05 0.46
N PHE A 102 -5.97 -42.85 0.29
CA PHE A 102 -6.71 -41.60 0.48
C PHE A 102 -7.22 -40.94 -0.81
N VAL A 103 -6.62 -41.24 -1.96
CA VAL A 103 -6.99 -40.70 -3.27
C VAL A 103 -7.82 -41.74 -4.03
N THR A 104 -9.13 -41.75 -3.76
CA THR A 104 -10.08 -42.60 -4.49
C THR A 104 -10.47 -41.93 -5.83
N PRO A 105 -10.88 -42.70 -6.86
CA PRO A 105 -11.36 -42.13 -8.12
C PRO A 105 -12.53 -41.16 -7.91
N GLU A 106 -13.44 -41.41 -6.97
CA GLU A 106 -14.55 -40.49 -6.73
C GLU A 106 -14.07 -39.14 -6.18
N ARG A 107 -13.04 -39.13 -5.34
CA ARG A 107 -12.44 -37.89 -4.82
C ARG A 107 -11.73 -37.11 -5.90
N LEU A 108 -11.08 -37.80 -6.83
CA LEU A 108 -10.39 -37.17 -7.96
C LEU A 108 -11.41 -36.53 -8.91
N ASP A 109 -12.49 -37.25 -9.25
CA ASP A 109 -13.59 -36.72 -10.04
C ASP A 109 -14.29 -35.53 -9.35
N ALA A 110 -14.47 -35.60 -8.03
CA ALA A 110 -15.03 -34.50 -7.26
C ALA A 110 -14.13 -33.26 -7.30
N LEU A 111 -12.82 -33.42 -7.16
CA LEU A 111 -11.86 -32.32 -7.23
C LEU A 111 -11.79 -31.73 -8.64
N TRP A 112 -11.85 -32.56 -9.69
CA TRP A 112 -11.94 -32.09 -11.07
C TRP A 112 -13.19 -31.22 -11.30
N LYS A 113 -14.35 -31.68 -10.82
CA LYS A 113 -15.59 -30.89 -10.88
C LYS A 113 -15.47 -29.57 -10.11
N GLN A 114 -14.83 -29.56 -8.94
CA GLN A 114 -14.58 -28.32 -8.19
C GLN A 114 -13.71 -27.34 -8.97
N VAL A 115 -12.68 -27.81 -9.68
CA VAL A 115 -11.84 -26.96 -10.54
C VAL A 115 -12.69 -26.34 -11.66
N GLU A 116 -13.52 -27.12 -12.35
CA GLU A 116 -14.41 -26.60 -13.41
C GLU A 116 -15.45 -25.61 -12.88
N GLU A 117 -16.02 -25.88 -11.69
CA GLU A 117 -16.97 -24.98 -11.04
C GLU A 117 -16.30 -23.66 -10.63
N LEU A 118 -15.08 -23.71 -10.09
CA LEU A 118 -14.30 -22.51 -9.78
C LEU A 118 -13.96 -21.73 -11.05
N GLN A 119 -13.56 -22.39 -12.14
CA GLN A 119 -13.31 -21.71 -13.41
C GLN A 119 -14.57 -20.95 -13.87
N LYS A 120 -15.75 -21.59 -13.83
CA LYS A 120 -17.03 -20.93 -14.14
C LYS A 120 -17.33 -19.76 -13.19
N LYS A 121 -17.03 -19.90 -11.90
CA LYS A 121 -17.23 -18.86 -10.88
C LYS A 121 -16.31 -17.66 -11.10
N VAL A 122 -15.05 -17.89 -11.46
CA VAL A 122 -14.06 -16.84 -11.78
C VAL A 122 -14.50 -16.07 -13.03
N VAL A 123 -14.91 -16.75 -14.12
CA VAL A 123 -15.43 -16.08 -15.34
C VAL A 123 -16.62 -15.18 -15.04
N LYS A 124 -17.53 -15.60 -14.16
CA LYS A 124 -18.69 -14.77 -13.78
C LYS A 124 -18.31 -13.53 -12.97
N ARG A 125 -17.10 -13.45 -12.42
CA ARG A 125 -16.64 -12.41 -11.49
C ARG A 125 -15.57 -11.46 -12.04
N VAL A 126 -15.26 -11.52 -13.34
CA VAL A 126 -14.24 -10.73 -14.07
C VAL A 126 -14.36 -9.18 -13.93
N SER A 127 -15.38 -8.66 -13.24
CA SER A 127 -15.78 -7.25 -13.31
C SER A 127 -14.92 -6.24 -12.51
N ALA A 128 -13.96 -6.66 -11.68
CA ALA A 128 -13.25 -5.74 -10.77
C ALA A 128 -11.75 -5.64 -11.00
N ASP A 129 -11.07 -6.77 -11.23
CA ASP A 129 -9.62 -6.79 -11.37
C ASP A 129 -9.18 -7.89 -12.33
N ARG A 130 -8.73 -7.44 -13.51
CA ARG A 130 -8.32 -8.32 -14.59
C ARG A 130 -7.07 -9.12 -14.21
N GLY A 131 -6.12 -8.50 -13.49
CA GLY A 131 -4.86 -9.13 -13.12
C GLY A 131 -5.05 -10.35 -12.21
N THR A 132 -5.83 -10.20 -11.14
CA THR A 132 -6.16 -11.33 -10.24
C THR A 132 -6.99 -12.40 -10.92
N THR A 133 -7.93 -12.02 -11.79
CA THR A 133 -8.73 -12.98 -12.56
C THR A 133 -7.85 -13.84 -13.49
N ASP A 134 -6.94 -13.20 -14.22
CA ASP A 134 -5.99 -13.89 -15.10
C ASP A 134 -5.07 -14.83 -14.29
N ALA A 135 -4.60 -14.39 -13.12
CA ALA A 135 -3.82 -15.23 -12.20
C ALA A 135 -4.61 -16.45 -11.69
N TYR A 136 -5.90 -16.29 -11.32
CA TYR A 136 -6.76 -17.41 -10.92
C TYR A 136 -6.96 -18.41 -12.07
N HIS A 137 -7.10 -17.92 -13.31
CA HIS A 137 -7.20 -18.78 -14.48
C HIS A 137 -5.92 -19.58 -14.71
N LEU A 138 -4.75 -18.95 -14.63
CA LEU A 138 -3.47 -19.64 -14.75
C LEU A 138 -3.27 -20.69 -13.65
N ASP A 139 -3.60 -20.36 -12.40
CA ASP A 139 -3.53 -21.29 -11.27
C ASP A 139 -4.49 -22.49 -11.47
N LEU A 140 -5.71 -22.25 -11.98
CA LEU A 140 -6.68 -23.32 -12.26
C LEU A 140 -6.26 -24.20 -13.44
N LEU A 141 -5.64 -23.63 -14.48
CA LEU A 141 -5.08 -24.40 -15.59
C LEU A 141 -3.90 -25.25 -15.13
N PHE A 142 -3.04 -24.70 -14.27
CA PHE A 142 -1.95 -25.42 -13.64
C PHE A 142 -2.46 -26.55 -12.74
N ALA A 143 -3.52 -26.30 -11.97
CA ALA A 143 -4.20 -27.34 -11.19
C ALA A 143 -4.76 -28.47 -12.06
N SER A 144 -5.43 -28.15 -13.18
CA SER A 144 -5.91 -29.16 -14.13
C SER A 144 -4.76 -29.97 -14.74
N SER A 145 -3.64 -29.32 -15.11
CA SER A 145 -2.49 -30.02 -15.67
C SER A 145 -1.82 -30.95 -14.65
N LEU A 146 -1.73 -30.54 -13.38
CA LEU A 146 -1.23 -31.37 -12.30
C LEU A 146 -2.08 -32.63 -12.06
N LEU A 147 -3.42 -32.51 -12.13
CA LEU A 147 -4.33 -33.67 -12.04
C LEU A 147 -4.15 -34.62 -13.21
N LEU A 148 -3.96 -34.10 -14.44
CA LEU A 148 -3.75 -34.92 -15.63
C LEU A 148 -2.39 -35.65 -15.62
N GLN A 149 -1.37 -35.03 -15.03
CA GLN A 149 -0.04 -35.65 -14.93
C GLN A 149 -0.02 -36.85 -13.98
N SER A 150 -0.63 -36.72 -12.80
CA SER A 150 -0.63 -37.80 -11.81
C SER A 150 -1.66 -37.58 -10.71
N SER A 151 -2.34 -38.66 -10.31
CA SER A 151 -3.18 -38.68 -9.11
C SER A 151 -2.38 -38.45 -7.82
N ALA A 152 -1.05 -38.58 -7.87
CA ALA A 152 -0.20 -38.24 -6.73
C ALA A 152 -0.35 -36.77 -6.34
N ASN A 153 -0.56 -35.85 -7.30
CA ASN A 153 -0.65 -34.38 -7.11
C ASN A 153 -1.98 -33.89 -6.52
N TYR A 154 -2.79 -34.79 -5.94
CA TYR A 154 -4.11 -34.49 -5.42
C TYR A 154 -4.09 -33.37 -4.36
N GLU A 155 -3.16 -33.43 -3.40
CA GLU A 155 -3.11 -32.46 -2.30
C GLU A 155 -2.69 -31.06 -2.75
N GLU A 156 -1.80 -30.94 -3.73
CA GLU A 156 -1.37 -29.66 -4.30
C GLU A 156 -2.52 -29.00 -5.03
N VAL A 157 -3.23 -29.77 -5.85
CA VAL A 157 -4.39 -29.26 -6.58
C VAL A 157 -5.47 -28.81 -5.61
N ARG A 158 -5.72 -29.62 -4.56
CA ARG A 158 -6.64 -29.27 -3.49
C ARG A 158 -6.22 -27.98 -2.77
N GLN A 159 -4.92 -27.80 -2.51
CA GLN A 159 -4.39 -26.57 -1.92
C GLN A 159 -4.60 -25.35 -2.82
N ILE A 160 -4.39 -25.47 -4.14
CA ILE A 160 -4.66 -24.40 -5.11
C ILE A 160 -6.14 -24.02 -5.09
N VAL A 161 -7.01 -25.03 -5.17
CA VAL A 161 -8.48 -24.87 -5.16
C VAL A 161 -8.94 -24.13 -3.90
N TYR A 162 -8.52 -24.58 -2.71
CA TYR A 162 -8.91 -23.94 -1.45
C TYR A 162 -8.37 -22.52 -1.32
N ARG A 163 -7.17 -22.25 -1.81
CA ARG A 163 -6.62 -20.88 -1.80
C ARG A 163 -7.48 -19.95 -2.66
N ILE A 164 -7.79 -20.34 -3.89
CA ILE A 164 -8.64 -19.55 -4.79
C ILE A 164 -10.03 -19.36 -4.19
N GLU A 165 -10.62 -20.42 -3.63
CA GLU A 165 -11.93 -20.35 -3.01
C GLU A 165 -11.95 -19.37 -1.83
N ALA A 166 -10.95 -19.44 -0.93
CA ALA A 166 -10.81 -18.53 0.20
C ALA A 166 -10.69 -17.07 -0.25
N ASP A 167 -9.90 -16.80 -1.29
CA ASP A 167 -9.74 -15.46 -1.85
C ASP A 167 -11.06 -14.94 -2.44
N LEU A 168 -11.80 -15.77 -3.20
CA LEU A 168 -13.10 -15.40 -3.75
C LEU A 168 -14.16 -15.14 -2.68
N VAL A 169 -14.15 -15.90 -1.57
CA VAL A 169 -15.04 -15.67 -0.42
C VAL A 169 -14.67 -14.35 0.25
N ARG A 170 -13.37 -14.09 0.45
CA ARG A 170 -12.88 -12.84 1.04
C ARG A 170 -13.29 -11.62 0.20
N GLU A 171 -13.10 -11.67 -1.12
CA GLU A 171 -13.51 -10.58 -2.03
C GLU A 171 -15.01 -10.26 -1.97
N GLU A 172 -15.84 -11.30 -1.83
CA GLU A 172 -17.30 -11.15 -1.71
C GLU A 172 -17.68 -10.47 -0.40
N LEU A 173 -17.07 -10.90 0.71
CA LEU A 173 -17.26 -10.26 2.02
C LEU A 173 -16.82 -8.79 1.99
N ILE A 174 -15.63 -8.50 1.46
CA ILE A 174 -15.11 -7.13 1.37
C ILE A 174 -16.02 -6.28 0.49
N THR A 175 -16.48 -6.78 -0.66
CA THR A 175 -17.40 -6.04 -1.54
C THR A 175 -18.72 -5.75 -0.82
N GLY A 176 -19.25 -6.71 -0.05
CA GLY A 176 -20.42 -6.51 0.81
C GLY A 176 -20.19 -5.41 1.86
N TYR A 177 -19.04 -5.42 2.52
CA TYR A 177 -18.68 -4.39 3.50
C TYR A 177 -18.50 -3.01 2.85
N ILE A 178 -17.81 -2.91 1.72
CA ILE A 178 -17.66 -1.65 0.99
C ILE A 178 -19.03 -1.08 0.64
N LYS A 179 -19.94 -1.89 0.08
CA LYS A 179 -21.29 -1.44 -0.29
C LYS A 179 -22.08 -0.92 0.91
N LYS A 180 -21.93 -1.57 2.08
CA LYS A 180 -22.64 -1.21 3.31
C LYS A 180 -22.07 0.02 4.02
N TYR A 181 -20.74 0.09 4.16
CA TYR A 181 -20.08 1.08 5.03
C TYR A 181 -19.58 2.31 4.28
N ARG A 182 -19.15 2.20 3.02
CA ARG A 182 -18.63 3.33 2.24
C ARG A 182 -19.57 4.54 2.20
N PRO A 183 -20.88 4.42 1.86
CA PRO A 183 -21.74 5.60 1.81
C PRO A 183 -21.94 6.24 3.18
N ARG A 184 -21.95 5.44 4.25
CA ARG A 184 -22.10 5.93 5.63
C ARG A 184 -20.86 6.68 6.10
N LEU A 185 -19.68 6.13 5.81
CA LEU A 185 -18.40 6.78 6.13
C LEU A 185 -18.18 8.04 5.29
N LEU A 186 -18.55 8.04 4.01
CA LEU A 186 -18.51 9.26 3.18
C LEU A 186 -19.46 10.34 3.70
N LEU A 187 -20.69 9.97 4.05
CA LEU A 187 -21.65 10.91 4.64
C LEU A 187 -21.11 11.46 5.96
N TYR A 188 -20.55 10.61 6.82
CA TYR A 188 -19.89 11.04 8.06
C TYR A 188 -18.76 12.04 7.78
N SER A 189 -17.85 11.74 6.86
CA SER A 189 -16.76 12.64 6.51
C SER A 189 -17.26 13.98 5.96
N VAL A 190 -18.31 13.98 5.13
CA VAL A 190 -18.96 15.22 4.64
C VAL A 190 -19.55 16.01 5.80
N ILE A 191 -20.23 15.35 6.75
CA ILE A 191 -20.73 16.00 7.97
C ILE A 191 -19.56 16.60 8.77
N CYS A 192 -18.45 15.89 8.93
CA CYS A 192 -17.26 16.43 9.62
C CYS A 192 -16.66 17.65 8.90
N VAL A 193 -16.60 17.66 7.57
CA VAL A 193 -16.18 18.84 6.80
C VAL A 193 -17.14 20.00 7.05
N LEU A 194 -18.45 19.79 6.95
CA LEU A 194 -19.46 20.83 7.19
C LEU A 194 -19.38 21.36 8.62
N LEU A 195 -19.21 20.49 9.62
CA LEU A 195 -19.04 20.89 11.02
C LEU A 195 -17.75 21.69 11.23
N SER A 196 -16.65 21.30 10.57
CA SER A 196 -15.38 22.05 10.64
C SER A 196 -15.53 23.44 10.00
N LEU A 197 -16.19 23.54 8.84
CA LEU A 197 -16.47 24.82 8.18
C LEU A 197 -17.42 25.70 9.01
N LEU A 198 -18.44 25.10 9.63
CA LEU A 198 -19.34 25.81 10.54
C LEU A 198 -18.57 26.33 11.76
N ALA A 199 -17.71 25.51 12.36
CA ALA A 199 -16.88 25.90 13.50
C ALA A 199 -15.90 27.04 13.15
N LEU A 200 -15.35 27.05 11.93
CA LEU A 200 -14.56 28.17 11.41
C LEU A 200 -15.39 29.45 11.25
N SER A 201 -16.62 29.35 10.73
CA SER A 201 -17.54 30.48 10.60
C SER A 201 -17.95 31.09 11.96
N LEU A 202 -18.01 30.26 13.00
CA LEU A 202 -18.33 30.66 14.36
C LEU A 202 -17.13 31.19 15.17
N ASP A 203 -15.95 31.39 14.56
CA ASP A 203 -14.76 31.94 15.23
C ASP A 203 -15.03 33.25 16.01
N PRO A 204 -15.73 34.27 15.45
CA PRO A 204 -16.01 35.49 16.19
C PRO A 204 -16.86 35.23 17.44
N PHE A 205 -17.83 34.33 17.34
CA PHE A 205 -18.69 33.94 18.46
C PHE A 205 -17.90 33.20 19.54
N TYR A 206 -17.04 32.26 19.14
CA TYR A 206 -16.16 31.52 20.04
C TYR A 206 -15.22 32.45 20.82
N ARG A 207 -14.57 33.40 20.13
CA ARG A 207 -13.66 34.38 20.75
C ARG A 207 -14.34 35.27 21.78
N ASN A 208 -15.62 35.59 21.57
CA ASN A 208 -16.43 36.37 22.51
C ASN A 208 -16.88 35.56 23.74
N LEU A 209 -17.12 34.25 23.57
CA LEU A 209 -17.60 33.38 24.64
C LEU A 209 -16.49 32.98 25.62
N VAL A 210 -15.28 32.76 25.12
CA VAL A 210 -14.15 32.33 25.94
C VAL A 210 -13.61 33.53 26.76
N PRO A 211 -13.30 33.40 28.06
CA PRO A 211 -12.68 34.46 28.84
C PRO A 211 -11.26 34.79 28.36
N GLU A 212 -10.80 36.04 28.55
CA GLU A 212 -9.43 36.46 28.17
C GLU A 212 -8.33 35.70 28.92
N THR A 213 -8.63 35.17 30.10
CA THR A 213 -7.71 34.32 30.88
C THR A 213 -7.30 33.04 30.13
N LEU A 214 -8.10 32.59 29.16
CA LEU A 214 -7.82 31.46 28.28
C LEU A 214 -7.34 31.92 26.89
N GLY A 215 -6.57 33.01 26.82
CA GLY A 215 -6.10 33.60 25.57
C GLY A 215 -5.38 32.62 24.62
N ILE A 216 -4.60 31.69 25.16
CA ILE A 216 -3.92 30.64 24.38
C ILE A 216 -4.95 29.75 23.65
N LEU A 217 -6.03 29.37 24.33
CA LEU A 217 -7.07 28.53 23.76
C LEU A 217 -7.86 29.27 22.67
N LYS A 218 -8.10 30.58 22.85
CA LYS A 218 -8.71 31.43 21.81
C LYS A 218 -7.88 31.43 20.52
N MET A 219 -6.56 31.56 20.65
CA MET A 219 -5.65 31.58 19.49
C MET A 219 -5.49 30.20 18.83
N ALA A 220 -5.55 29.13 19.63
CA ALA A 220 -5.42 27.75 19.14
C ALA A 220 -6.64 27.26 18.35
N TRP A 221 -7.80 27.89 18.49
CA TRP A 221 -9.06 27.47 17.87
C TRP A 221 -8.96 27.25 16.36
N LEU A 222 -8.46 28.24 15.63
CA LEU A 222 -8.34 28.16 14.17
C LEU A 222 -7.34 27.07 13.73
N PRO A 223 -6.09 27.01 14.24
CA PRO A 223 -5.19 25.88 13.98
C PRO A 223 -5.80 24.51 14.25
N MET A 224 -6.56 24.36 15.34
CA MET A 224 -7.27 23.12 15.66
C MET A 224 -8.31 22.76 14.60
N MET A 225 -9.15 23.72 14.20
CA MET A 225 -10.19 23.47 13.18
C MET A 225 -9.58 23.14 11.81
N PHE A 226 -8.50 23.84 11.42
CA PHE A 226 -7.76 23.51 10.19
C PHE A 226 -7.10 22.12 10.27
N GLY A 227 -6.58 21.73 11.43
CA GLY A 227 -6.08 20.37 11.67
C GLY A 227 -7.16 19.29 11.54
N ALA A 228 -8.35 19.54 12.10
CA ALA A 228 -9.51 18.65 11.95
C ALA A 228 -9.93 18.49 10.49
N LEU A 229 -9.94 19.61 9.74
CA LEU A 229 -10.27 19.63 8.31
C LEU A 229 -9.25 18.84 7.48
N GLY A 230 -7.96 19.05 7.72
CA GLY A 230 -6.87 18.32 7.05
C GLY A 230 -6.95 16.82 7.32
N ALA A 231 -7.20 16.42 8.57
CA ALA A 231 -7.36 15.02 8.92
C ALA A 231 -8.61 14.39 8.30
N THR A 232 -9.72 15.12 8.24
CA THR A 232 -10.93 14.64 7.56
C THR A 232 -10.65 14.38 6.08
N PHE A 233 -9.89 15.24 5.41
CA PHE A 233 -9.49 15.03 4.03
C PHE A 233 -8.61 13.78 3.87
N ASN A 234 -7.61 13.60 4.75
CA ASN A 234 -6.80 12.39 4.78
C ASN A 234 -7.65 11.13 4.96
N GLY A 235 -8.65 11.17 5.85
CA GLY A 235 -9.61 10.09 6.04
C GLY A 235 -10.43 9.78 4.79
N MET A 236 -10.87 10.80 4.05
CA MET A 236 -11.57 10.63 2.77
C MET A 236 -10.68 10.00 1.69
N MET A 237 -9.43 10.45 1.59
CA MET A 237 -8.48 9.90 0.62
C MET A 237 -8.13 8.44 0.94
N SER A 238 -7.87 8.13 2.21
CA SER A 238 -7.64 6.76 2.67
C SER A 238 -8.86 5.87 2.43
N LEU A 239 -10.07 6.37 2.68
CA LEU A 239 -11.29 5.63 2.38
C LEU A 239 -11.44 5.37 0.87
N HIS A 240 -11.13 6.35 0.03
CA HIS A 240 -11.14 6.19 -1.43
C HIS A 240 -10.13 5.12 -1.88
N GLU A 241 -8.91 5.18 -1.34
CA GLU A 241 -7.85 4.22 -1.63
C GLU A 241 -8.27 2.79 -1.26
N HIS A 242 -8.74 2.56 -0.04
CA HIS A 242 -9.11 1.22 0.43
C HIS A 242 -10.42 0.68 -0.14
N THR A 243 -11.31 1.55 -0.65
CA THR A 243 -12.61 1.10 -1.20
C THR A 243 -12.64 1.02 -2.73
N ILE A 244 -11.85 1.84 -3.44
CA ILE A 244 -11.87 1.90 -4.91
C ILE A 244 -10.58 1.37 -5.50
N VAL A 245 -9.43 1.80 -4.98
CA VAL A 245 -8.13 1.49 -5.58
C VAL A 245 -7.67 0.09 -5.18
N ARG A 246 -7.53 -0.16 -3.86
CA ARG A 246 -7.03 -1.42 -3.30
C ARG A 246 -8.14 -2.44 -3.04
N ARG A 247 -9.36 -1.97 -2.80
CA ARG A 247 -10.55 -2.81 -2.48
C ARG A 247 -10.28 -3.79 -1.32
N ASP A 248 -9.50 -3.37 -0.34
CA ASP A 248 -9.07 -4.15 0.83
C ASP A 248 -9.72 -3.64 2.13
N PHE A 249 -10.88 -2.99 2.02
CA PHE A 249 -11.60 -2.42 3.16
C PHE A 249 -11.93 -3.46 4.23
N ASP A 250 -11.50 -3.18 5.45
CA ASP A 250 -11.80 -3.98 6.64
C ASP A 250 -12.61 -3.14 7.66
N PRO A 251 -13.79 -3.61 8.10
CA PRO A 251 -14.61 -2.91 9.09
C PRO A 251 -13.90 -2.66 10.43
N ILE A 252 -12.83 -3.39 10.77
CA ILE A 252 -12.05 -3.12 11.99
C ILE A 252 -11.46 -1.70 12.00
N HIS A 253 -11.19 -1.13 10.82
CA HIS A 253 -10.62 0.22 10.67
C HIS A 253 -11.66 1.35 10.74
N ILE A 254 -12.95 1.05 10.94
CA ILE A 254 -14.02 2.06 11.07
C ILE A 254 -13.72 3.05 12.20
N SER A 255 -13.18 2.57 13.32
CA SER A 255 -12.80 3.40 14.48
C SER A 255 -11.77 4.46 14.11
N TRP A 256 -10.81 4.13 13.24
CA TRP A 256 -9.81 5.07 12.76
C TRP A 256 -10.45 6.22 11.98
N TYR A 257 -11.37 5.94 11.06
CA TYR A 257 -12.07 6.98 10.29
C TYR A 257 -12.90 7.91 11.19
N LEU A 258 -13.55 7.36 12.23
CA LEU A 258 -14.35 8.13 13.18
C LEU A 258 -13.47 9.06 14.03
N LEU A 259 -12.34 8.58 14.53
CA LEU A 259 -11.45 9.35 15.41
C LEU A 259 -10.57 10.35 14.65
N ASN A 260 -10.41 10.18 13.34
CA ASN A 260 -9.46 10.96 12.54
C ASN A 260 -9.63 12.50 12.66
N PRO A 261 -10.84 13.08 12.58
CA PRO A 261 -11.01 14.53 12.73
C PRO A 261 -10.57 15.05 14.11
N PHE A 262 -10.81 14.28 15.17
CA PHE A 262 -10.40 14.64 16.53
C PHE A 262 -8.88 14.61 16.69
N VAL A 263 -8.23 13.57 16.14
CA VAL A 263 -6.76 13.48 16.10
C VAL A 263 -6.18 14.66 15.32
N GLY A 264 -6.79 15.03 14.21
CA GLY A 264 -6.42 16.23 13.44
C GLY A 264 -6.49 17.52 14.26
N ALA A 265 -7.56 17.70 15.05
CA ALA A 265 -7.71 18.86 15.91
C ALA A 265 -6.59 18.95 16.96
N VAL A 266 -6.27 17.82 17.61
CA VAL A 266 -5.18 17.74 18.58
C VAL A 266 -3.83 18.02 17.91
N MET A 267 -3.61 17.52 16.69
CA MET A 267 -2.40 17.82 15.93
C MET A 267 -2.28 19.31 15.57
N GLY A 268 -3.38 19.96 15.18
CA GLY A 268 -3.42 21.41 14.97
C GLY A 268 -3.06 22.20 16.23
N LEU A 269 -3.55 21.77 17.40
CA LEU A 269 -3.19 22.34 18.69
C LEU A 269 -1.70 22.17 19.00
N ILE A 270 -1.15 20.97 18.79
CA ILE A 270 0.28 20.69 19.03
C ILE A 270 1.15 21.60 18.17
N VAL A 271 0.85 21.71 16.88
CA VAL A 271 1.57 22.59 15.95
C VAL A 271 1.53 24.04 16.41
N PHE A 272 0.36 24.51 16.85
CA PHE A 272 0.22 25.86 17.38
C PHE A 272 1.11 26.08 18.61
N ILE A 273 1.12 25.15 19.58
CA ILE A 273 1.97 25.24 20.77
C ILE A 273 3.45 25.29 20.38
N PHE A 274 3.89 24.40 19.48
CA PHE A 274 5.27 24.41 18.97
C PHE A 274 5.62 25.75 18.32
N PHE A 275 4.72 26.31 17.52
CA PHE A 275 4.93 27.61 16.89
C PHE A 275 5.07 28.72 17.93
N VAL A 276 4.19 28.78 18.92
CA VAL A 276 4.25 29.79 20.00
C VAL A 276 5.56 29.69 20.77
N VAL A 277 5.93 28.49 21.24
CA VAL A 277 7.16 28.24 22.00
C VAL A 277 8.41 28.60 21.20
N THR A 278 8.44 28.22 19.92
CA THR A 278 9.57 28.52 19.02
C THR A 278 9.66 30.03 18.77
N SER A 279 8.55 30.69 18.47
CA SER A 279 8.51 32.13 18.23
C SER A 279 8.98 32.93 19.45
N THR A 280 8.51 32.57 20.65
CA THR A 280 8.91 33.25 21.90
C THR A 280 10.37 33.00 22.27
N THR A 281 10.91 31.83 21.93
CA THR A 281 12.30 31.46 22.24
C THR A 281 13.30 32.17 21.32
N PHE A 282 13.00 32.23 20.01
CA PHE A 282 13.94 32.74 19.01
C PHE A 282 13.75 34.22 18.67
N ASN A 283 12.57 34.79 18.91
CA ASN A 283 12.26 36.20 18.59
C ASN A 283 11.46 36.86 19.73
N PRO A 284 12.10 37.15 20.89
CA PRO A 284 11.43 37.80 22.02
C PRO A 284 10.92 39.22 21.72
N GLU A 285 11.40 39.85 20.65
CA GLU A 285 11.04 41.21 20.25
C GLU A 285 9.81 41.31 19.34
N ILE A 286 9.22 40.21 18.86
CA ILE A 286 8.02 40.27 18.01
C ILE A 286 6.80 40.57 18.89
N PRO A 287 6.24 41.80 18.84
CA PRO A 287 5.13 42.17 19.68
C PRO A 287 3.85 41.64 19.01
N ASN A 288 3.16 40.73 19.70
CA ASN A 288 1.88 40.12 19.34
C ASN A 288 1.92 39.02 18.26
N PRO A 289 1.86 37.73 18.66
CA PRO A 289 1.62 36.62 17.75
C PRO A 289 0.28 36.72 16.97
N GLU A 290 -0.62 37.62 17.37
CA GLU A 290 -1.85 37.92 16.63
C GLU A 290 -1.63 38.59 15.26
N ARG A 291 -0.52 39.32 15.07
CA ARG A 291 -0.28 40.08 13.82
C ARG A 291 0.71 39.41 12.86
N SER A 292 1.57 38.54 13.36
CA SER A 292 2.64 37.92 12.56
C SER A 292 2.19 36.56 11.99
N ALA A 293 1.75 36.58 10.74
CA ALA A 293 1.48 35.43 9.87
C ALA A 293 0.46 34.36 10.38
N PRO A 294 -0.77 34.75 10.78
CA PRO A 294 -1.78 33.82 11.28
C PRO A 294 -2.14 32.71 10.28
N MET A 295 -2.12 33.00 8.97
CA MET A 295 -2.46 32.05 7.92
C MET A 295 -1.45 30.91 7.79
N VAL A 296 -0.15 31.16 8.04
CA VAL A 296 0.88 30.11 7.95
C VAL A 296 0.65 29.03 8.99
N ILE A 297 0.27 29.42 10.20
CA ILE A 297 -0.01 28.49 11.30
C ILE A 297 -1.26 27.65 11.00
N TRP A 298 -2.30 28.26 10.40
CA TRP A 298 -3.51 27.54 10.00
C TRP A 298 -3.22 26.54 8.89
N LEU A 299 -2.45 26.93 7.87
CA LEU A 299 -2.00 26.04 6.80
C LEU A 299 -1.13 24.91 7.34
N LEU A 300 -0.25 25.20 8.31
CA LEU A 300 0.57 24.18 8.94
C LEU A 300 -0.29 23.20 9.75
N GLY A 301 -1.28 23.70 10.50
CA GLY A 301 -2.26 22.87 11.18
C GLY A 301 -2.98 21.93 10.22
N PHE A 302 -3.45 22.46 9.08
CA PHE A 302 -4.05 21.65 8.01
C PHE A 302 -3.09 20.61 7.44
N ALA A 303 -1.88 21.01 7.08
CA ALA A 303 -0.88 20.13 6.48
C ALA A 303 -0.49 18.98 7.42
N VAL A 304 -0.35 19.27 8.72
CA VAL A 304 -0.06 18.28 9.76
C VAL A 304 -1.26 17.36 10.00
N GLY A 305 -2.48 17.92 10.03
CA GLY A 305 -3.72 17.14 10.08
C GLY A 305 -3.86 16.20 8.89
N TRP A 306 -3.48 16.65 7.70
CA TRP A 306 -3.48 15.82 6.49
C TRP A 306 -2.41 14.74 6.55
N GLN A 307 -1.17 15.10 6.89
CA GLN A 307 -0.01 14.20 6.85
C GLN A 307 0.36 13.64 8.23
N GLN A 308 -0.61 13.08 8.96
CA GLN A 308 -0.37 12.52 10.30
C GLN A 308 0.82 11.56 10.33
N ASN A 309 0.93 10.67 9.34
CA ASN A 309 2.02 9.69 9.23
C ASN A 309 3.41 10.35 9.04
N LEU A 310 3.50 11.51 8.38
CA LEU A 310 4.77 12.23 8.28
C LEU A 310 5.13 12.84 9.63
N VAL A 311 4.16 13.46 10.29
CA VAL A 311 4.35 14.14 11.58
C VAL A 311 4.78 13.17 12.65
N PHE A 312 4.13 12.00 12.77
CA PHE A 312 4.56 10.96 13.71
C PHE A 312 5.98 10.47 13.44
N ARG A 313 6.39 10.37 12.17
CA ARG A 313 7.77 10.00 11.81
C ARG A 313 8.77 11.09 12.22
N LEU A 314 8.42 12.37 12.03
CA LEU A 314 9.26 13.49 12.45
C LEU A 314 9.36 13.57 13.98
N LEU A 315 8.24 13.44 14.69
CA LEU A 315 8.22 13.44 16.15
C LEU A 315 9.03 12.28 16.73
N ASN A 316 8.87 11.07 16.19
CA ASN A 316 9.67 9.92 16.60
C ASN A 316 11.16 10.12 16.30
N ARG A 317 11.51 10.82 15.23
CA ARG A 317 12.91 11.15 14.93
C ARG A 317 13.47 12.12 15.95
N VAL A 318 12.74 13.19 16.27
CA VAL A 318 13.14 14.18 17.27
C VAL A 318 13.26 13.55 18.66
N LEU A 319 12.29 12.74 19.07
CA LEU A 319 12.32 12.05 20.37
C LEU A 319 13.52 11.10 20.46
N LYS A 320 13.83 10.37 19.38
CA LYS A 320 15.02 9.52 19.34
C LYS A 320 16.32 10.30 19.45
N THR A 321 16.39 11.50 18.88
CA THR A 321 17.58 12.35 19.01
C THR A 321 17.82 12.75 20.47
N PHE A 322 16.77 13.15 21.19
CA PHE A 322 16.89 13.52 22.61
C PHE A 322 17.22 12.32 23.50
N VAL A 323 16.57 11.17 23.29
CA VAL A 323 16.82 9.96 24.09
C VAL A 323 18.22 9.39 23.82
N ALA A 324 18.73 9.48 22.58
CA ALA A 324 20.07 8.99 22.24
C ALA A 324 21.20 9.85 22.84
N GLU A 325 20.94 11.12 23.17
CA GLU A 325 21.91 12.00 23.82
C GLU A 325 22.16 11.59 25.28
N ASP A 326 21.12 11.12 25.98
CA ASP A 326 21.21 10.62 27.36
C ASP A 326 22.01 9.31 27.45
N GLU A 327 21.76 8.33 26.56
CA GLU A 327 22.51 7.06 26.55
C GLU A 327 24.00 7.23 26.23
N LYS A 328 24.35 8.25 25.43
CA LYS A 328 25.75 8.52 25.06
C LYS A 328 26.52 9.21 26.19
N ASN A 329 25.84 9.97 27.05
CA ASN A 329 26.45 10.63 28.20
C ASN A 329 26.64 9.68 29.40
N GLU A 330 25.87 8.60 29.49
CA GLU A 330 26.00 7.61 30.58
C GLU A 330 27.13 6.59 30.33
N ARG A 331 27.61 6.47 29.08
CA ARG A 331 28.83 5.70 28.75
C ARG A 331 30.09 6.53 28.99
N VAL A 332 30.27 7.01 30.21
CA VAL A 332 31.59 7.44 30.70
C VAL A 332 32.48 6.19 30.75
N PRO A 333 33.68 6.20 30.16
CA PRO A 333 34.48 4.99 30.00
C PRO A 333 34.97 4.51 31.37
N ALA A 334 34.53 3.32 31.77
CA ALA A 334 35.09 2.53 32.87
C ALA A 334 36.49 1.98 32.51
N SER A 335 37.39 2.83 32.00
CA SER A 335 38.75 2.47 31.59
C SER A 335 39.81 3.25 32.36
N ARG A 336 39.68 3.34 33.68
CA ARG A 336 40.81 3.54 34.60
C ARG A 336 40.59 2.83 35.93
N ILE A 337 40.43 1.50 35.89
CA ILE A 337 40.87 0.68 37.02
C ILE A 337 42.18 0.05 36.59
N SER A 338 43.26 0.76 36.87
CA SER A 338 44.62 0.25 36.80
C SER A 338 44.75 -0.93 37.76
N VAL A 339 44.74 -2.14 37.23
CA VAL A 339 45.18 -3.34 37.96
C VAL A 339 46.70 -3.20 38.15
N PRO A 340 47.22 -3.14 39.39
CA PRO A 340 48.64 -3.03 39.62
C PRO A 340 49.34 -4.32 39.16
N ALA A 341 50.46 -4.14 38.44
CA ALA A 341 51.28 -5.22 37.93
C ALA A 341 51.80 -6.14 39.05
N PRO A 342 51.87 -7.46 38.84
CA PRO A 342 52.51 -8.37 39.78
C PRO A 342 54.01 -8.06 39.83
N SER A 343 54.47 -7.62 40.99
CA SER A 343 55.88 -7.47 41.33
C SER A 343 56.54 -8.85 41.35
N GLY A 344 57.37 -9.12 40.34
CA GLY A 344 58.25 -10.27 40.33
C GLY A 344 59.34 -10.13 41.39
N SER A 345 59.46 -11.14 42.25
CA SER A 345 60.62 -11.36 43.11
C SER A 345 60.87 -12.86 43.30
N ASP A 346 61.20 -13.54 42.20
CA ASP A 346 61.85 -14.86 42.28
C ASP A 346 63.36 -14.64 42.44
N GLN A 347 63.83 -14.78 43.69
CA GLN A 347 65.24 -14.99 43.98
C GLN A 347 65.63 -16.45 43.72
N PRO A 348 66.85 -16.72 43.23
CA PRO A 348 67.39 -18.07 43.19
C PRO A 348 68.03 -18.41 44.55
N LEU A 349 67.62 -19.50 45.18
CA LEU A 349 68.36 -20.11 46.27
C LEU A 349 68.90 -21.47 45.83
N THR A 350 70.18 -21.43 45.49
CA THR A 350 71.13 -22.53 45.53
C THR A 350 71.37 -22.98 46.97
N ARG A 351 71.03 -24.23 47.31
CA ARG A 351 71.98 -25.25 47.81
C ARG A 351 71.30 -26.59 48.06
#